data_AF-A0A969GVZ6-F1
#
_entry.id   AF-A0A969GVZ6-F1
#
_cell.length_a   1.000
_cell.length_b   1.000
_cell.length_c   1.000
_cell.angle_alpha   90.00
_cell.angle_beta   90.00
_cell.angle_gamma   90.00
#
_symmetry.space_group_name_H-M   'P 1'
#
loop_
_entity.id
_entity.type
_entity.pdbx_description
1 polymer ?
#
loop_
_entity_poly.entity_id
_entity_poly.type
_entity_poly.pdbx_seq_one_letter_code
_entity_poly.pdbx_strand_id
1 'polypeptide(L)'
;RFLKIVFDNALRFSVEEIYVTLFSYTLEQNRLIELLCDWGFEKYGVKQTGNGEEVVLLRNFRPHVNVANPCESYPYLSSNSRKFLVPIYPEYHTELFPDSILRTESPNDFIENKPNRNAISKVYISRSFERDLKVGDIVVFYRTASGGSAYYTSVTTTIGVVQSVVTNIGSEEQFVELCRKRSVFSDNELRKYWNLRTNNRPFVVNFLYVYSFPKRMNLKFLIDAGVIQSTEDVPRGFAQISDEQFNKILESSEADGRIIID
;
A
#
# COMPACT_ATOMS: atom_id res chain seq x y z
N ARG A 1 6.10 -1.83 11.23
CA ARG A 1 5.36 -1.50 12.47
C ARG A 1 5.74 -0.14 13.03
N PHE A 2 7.01 0.11 13.43
CA PHE A 2 7.42 1.38 14.04
C PHE A 2 7.11 2.61 13.18
N LEU A 3 7.59 2.64 11.93
CA LEU A 3 7.33 3.72 10.97
C LEU A 3 5.83 4.04 10.81
N LYS A 4 4.99 3.01 10.72
CA LYS A 4 3.53 3.18 10.60
C LYS A 4 2.98 3.94 11.81
N ILE A 5 3.35 3.54 13.02
CA ILE A 5 2.92 4.21 14.26
C ILE A 5 3.36 5.67 14.25
N VAL A 6 4.60 5.95 13.85
CA VAL A 6 5.15 7.31 13.79
C VAL A 6 4.33 8.18 12.83
N PHE A 7 4.09 7.73 11.59
CA PHE A 7 3.34 8.51 10.60
C PHE A 7 1.85 8.63 10.93
N ASP A 8 1.22 7.57 11.45
CA ASP A 8 -0.18 7.60 11.86
C ASP A 8 -0.40 8.64 12.99
N ASN A 9 0.53 8.73 13.95
CA ASN A 9 0.47 9.76 14.99
C ASN A 9 0.79 11.15 14.43
N ALA A 10 1.80 11.27 13.55
CA ALA A 10 2.15 12.55 12.95
C ALA A 10 0.99 13.16 12.16
N LEU A 11 0.28 12.36 11.36
CA LEU A 11 -0.96 12.75 10.68
C LEU A 11 -2.06 13.16 11.68
N ARG A 12 -2.29 12.33 12.71
CA ARG A 12 -3.34 12.57 13.71
C ARG A 12 -3.14 13.88 14.45
N PHE A 13 -1.91 14.19 14.84
CA PHE A 13 -1.57 15.41 15.57
C PHE A 13 -1.22 16.59 14.65
N SER A 14 -1.23 16.39 13.33
CA SER A 14 -0.94 17.42 12.32
C SER A 14 0.40 18.12 12.59
N VAL A 15 1.42 17.34 12.92
CA VAL A 15 2.78 17.87 13.16
C VAL A 15 3.47 18.15 11.83
N GLU A 16 4.34 19.15 11.82
CA GLU A 16 5.10 19.52 10.61
C GLU A 16 6.46 18.82 10.51
N GLU A 17 6.94 18.24 11.62
CA GLU A 17 8.27 17.65 11.71
C GLU A 17 8.25 16.45 12.66
N ILE A 18 9.07 15.45 12.36
CA ILE A 18 9.31 14.28 13.20
C ILE A 18 10.81 14.23 13.49
N TYR A 19 11.18 14.10 14.76
CA TYR A 19 12.57 13.88 15.14
C TYR A 19 12.73 12.53 15.85
N VAL A 20 13.88 11.90 15.63
CA VAL A 20 14.27 10.64 16.27
C VAL A 20 15.75 10.71 16.65
N THR A 21 16.12 10.22 17.83
CA THR A 21 17.52 10.06 18.22
C THR A 21 17.87 8.59 18.39
N LEU A 22 19.06 8.19 17.90
CA LEU A 22 19.53 6.80 17.92
C LEU A 22 21.04 6.76 18.13
N PHE A 23 21.50 5.82 18.95
CA PHE A 23 22.92 5.43 18.95
C PHE A 23 23.28 4.74 17.63
N SER A 24 24.53 4.89 17.19
CA SER A 24 25.03 4.32 15.92
C SER A 24 26.24 3.38 16.12
N TYR A 25 26.28 2.67 17.26
CA TYR A 25 27.40 1.83 17.67
C TYR A 25 27.37 0.42 17.09
N THR A 26 26.17 -0.11 16.78
CA THR A 26 26.01 -1.48 16.25
C THR A 26 25.61 -1.49 14.78
N LEU A 27 25.78 -2.64 14.12
CA LEU A 27 25.33 -2.83 12.75
C LEU A 27 23.80 -2.75 12.64
N GLU A 28 23.05 -3.26 13.62
CA GLU A 28 21.58 -3.15 13.61
C GLU A 28 21.11 -1.70 13.72
N GLN A 29 21.78 -0.92 14.57
CA GLN A 29 21.51 0.51 14.73
C GLN A 29 21.76 1.28 13.44
N ASN A 30 22.88 1.03 12.77
CA ASN A 30 23.17 1.66 11.49
C ASN A 30 22.17 1.26 10.39
N ARG A 31 21.75 -0.01 10.33
CA ARG A 31 20.67 -0.46 9.43
C ARG A 31 19.33 0.23 9.72
N LEU A 32 19.02 0.52 10.98
CA LEU A 32 17.82 1.27 11.34
C LEU A 32 17.91 2.74 10.89
N ILE A 33 19.09 3.35 11.00
CA ILE A 33 19.33 4.71 10.48
C ILE A 33 19.14 4.73 8.96
N GLU A 34 19.73 3.80 8.23
CA GLU A 34 19.54 3.66 6.78
C GLU A 34 18.07 3.48 6.43
N LEU A 35 17.36 2.60 7.15
CA LEU A 35 15.92 2.42 6.97
C LEU A 35 15.14 3.72 7.22
N LEU A 36 15.50 4.52 8.22
CA LEU A 36 14.83 5.81 8.43
C LEU A 36 15.13 6.77 7.28
N CYS A 37 16.37 6.80 6.79
CA CYS A 37 16.74 7.62 5.64
C CYS A 37 15.98 7.24 4.36
N ASP A 38 15.77 5.95 4.10
CA ASP A 38 14.92 5.48 2.99
C ASP A 38 13.48 6.00 3.08
N TRP A 39 13.04 6.40 4.27
CA TRP A 39 11.72 6.97 4.57
C TRP A 39 11.79 8.48 4.81
N GLY A 40 12.75 9.19 4.22
CA GLY A 40 12.80 10.65 4.22
C GLY A 40 13.29 11.29 5.53
N PHE A 41 13.94 10.52 6.42
CA PHE A 41 14.67 11.10 7.54
C PHE A 41 16.10 11.50 7.12
N GLU A 42 16.51 12.69 7.51
CA GLU A 42 17.82 13.25 7.22
C GLU A 42 18.63 13.39 8.51
N LYS A 43 19.94 13.15 8.40
CA LYS A 43 20.88 13.38 9.51
C LYS A 43 21.02 14.87 9.73
N TYR A 44 20.55 15.34 10.89
CA TYR A 44 20.58 16.75 11.26
C TYR A 44 21.77 17.09 12.15
N GLY A 45 22.12 16.21 13.09
CA GLY A 45 23.22 16.46 14.02
C GLY A 45 23.46 15.33 15.01
N VAL A 46 24.18 15.64 16.09
CA VAL A 46 24.50 14.71 17.17
C VAL A 46 24.07 15.31 18.51
N LYS A 47 23.42 14.51 19.34
CA LYS A 47 23.04 14.85 20.70
C LYS A 47 23.99 14.16 21.67
N GLN A 48 24.67 14.96 22.48
CA GLN A 48 25.53 14.47 23.56
C GLN A 48 24.66 14.06 24.75
N THR A 49 24.83 12.84 25.24
CA THR A 49 24.16 12.33 26.45
C THR A 49 25.19 11.73 27.41
N GLY A 50 24.83 11.53 28.67
CA GLY A 50 25.71 10.86 29.65
C GLY A 50 26.08 9.41 29.24
N ASN A 51 25.33 8.83 28.31
CA ASN A 51 25.54 7.47 27.81
C ASN A 51 26.25 7.43 26.44
N GLY A 52 26.64 8.60 25.89
CA GLY A 52 27.31 8.72 24.60
C GLY A 52 26.58 9.63 23.61
N GLU A 53 26.97 9.50 22.35
CA GLU A 53 26.52 10.29 21.21
C GLU A 53 25.35 9.62 20.48
N GLU A 54 24.23 10.33 20.37
CA GLU A 54 23.08 9.90 19.56
C GLU A 54 23.01 10.73 18.27
N VAL A 55 22.82 10.06 17.13
CA VAL A 55 22.50 10.72 15.87
C VAL A 55 21.08 11.25 15.94
N VAL A 56 20.90 12.53 15.61
CA VAL A 56 19.59 13.18 15.48
C VAL A 56 19.17 13.12 14.02
N LEU A 57 18.01 12.49 13.79
CA LEU A 57 17.36 12.40 12.49
C LEU A 57 16.11 13.28 12.50
N LEU A 58 15.96 14.12 11.48
CA LEU A 58 14.76 14.93 11.27
C LEU A 58 14.05 14.46 10.01
N ARG A 59 12.73 14.53 10.01
CA ARG A 59 11.93 14.34 8.82
C ARG A 59 10.92 15.47 8.71
N ASN A 60 10.95 16.17 7.59
CA ASN A 60 9.89 17.09 7.21
C ASN A 60 8.61 16.29 6.96
N PHE A 61 7.52 16.68 7.64
CA PHE A 61 6.21 16.04 7.54
C PHE A 61 5.13 17.00 7.04
N ARG A 62 5.54 18.19 6.56
CA ARG A 62 4.63 19.10 5.85
C ARG A 62 4.09 18.42 4.59
N PRO A 63 2.85 18.73 4.19
CA PRO A 63 2.27 18.22 2.95
C PRO A 63 3.18 18.53 1.74
N HIS A 64 3.81 17.50 1.18
CA HIS A 64 4.55 17.56 -0.07
C HIS A 64 4.53 16.17 -0.73
N VAL A 65 4.77 16.08 -2.03
CA VAL A 65 4.79 14.79 -2.75
C VAL A 65 6.06 14.65 -3.57
N ASN A 66 6.74 13.50 -3.43
CA ASN A 66 7.77 13.06 -4.34
C ASN A 66 7.25 11.83 -5.10
N VAL A 67 6.72 12.05 -6.31
CA VAL A 67 6.15 10.99 -7.15
C VAL A 67 7.22 9.94 -7.53
N ALA A 68 8.47 10.36 -7.68
CA ALA A 68 9.59 9.46 -8.02
C ALA A 68 10.06 8.61 -6.83
N ASN A 69 9.88 9.10 -5.60
CA ASN A 69 10.16 8.33 -4.39
C ASN A 69 9.03 8.48 -3.35
N PRO A 70 7.96 7.68 -3.44
CA PRO A 70 6.81 7.77 -2.54
C PRO A 70 7.13 7.53 -1.05
N CYS A 71 8.27 6.92 -0.71
CA CYS A 71 8.67 6.70 0.69
C CYS A 71 9.00 8.02 1.41
N GLU A 72 9.65 8.95 0.73
CA GLU A 72 10.08 10.24 1.29
C GLU A 72 8.87 11.12 1.63
N SER A 73 7.83 11.08 0.80
CA SER A 73 6.61 11.86 0.99
C SER A 73 5.45 11.08 1.63
N TYR A 74 5.65 9.83 2.04
CA TYR A 74 4.58 9.04 2.66
C TYR A 74 4.00 9.77 3.89
N PRO A 75 2.67 9.88 4.06
CA PRO A 75 1.61 9.21 3.31
C PRO A 75 0.97 10.06 2.21
N TYR A 76 1.56 11.19 1.83
CA TYR A 76 0.97 12.12 0.88
C TYR A 76 1.07 11.63 -0.57
N LEU A 77 -0.01 11.81 -1.31
CA LEU A 77 -0.19 11.38 -2.70
C LEU A 77 -0.47 12.58 -3.60
N SER A 78 0.04 12.54 -4.84
CA SER A 78 -0.26 13.60 -5.81
C SER A 78 -1.63 13.36 -6.45
N SER A 79 -2.46 14.39 -6.45
CA SER A 79 -3.72 14.39 -7.20
C SER A 79 -3.50 14.28 -8.71
N ASN A 80 -2.29 14.51 -9.23
CA ASN A 80 -1.97 14.42 -10.66
C ASN A 80 -1.49 13.01 -11.10
N SER A 81 -1.21 12.10 -10.16
CA SER A 81 -0.78 10.72 -10.47
C SER A 81 -1.87 9.93 -11.19
N ARG A 82 -1.53 9.00 -12.08
CA ARG A 82 -2.57 8.12 -12.68
C ARG A 82 -3.19 7.25 -11.60
N LYS A 83 -4.49 6.95 -11.73
CA LYS A 83 -5.25 6.17 -10.75
C LYS A 83 -5.74 4.88 -11.40
N PHE A 84 -5.62 3.77 -10.67
CA PHE A 84 -6.06 2.46 -11.12
C PHE A 84 -6.97 1.81 -10.10
N LEU A 85 -8.08 1.23 -10.56
CA LEU A 85 -8.91 0.33 -9.79
C LEU A 85 -8.39 -1.10 -9.96
N VAL A 86 -8.16 -1.79 -8.85
CA VAL A 86 -7.45 -3.09 -8.82
C VAL A 86 -8.26 -4.12 -8.04
N PRO A 87 -8.65 -5.25 -8.64
CA PRO A 87 -9.42 -6.26 -7.94
C PRO A 87 -8.54 -7.06 -6.97
N ILE A 88 -9.11 -7.43 -5.82
CA ILE A 88 -8.49 -8.35 -4.87
C ILE A 88 -9.53 -9.31 -4.33
N TYR A 89 -9.19 -10.60 -4.27
CA TYR A 89 -10.09 -11.60 -3.71
C TYR A 89 -10.19 -11.45 -2.19
N PRO A 90 -11.39 -11.65 -1.60
CA PRO A 90 -11.62 -11.63 -0.16
C PRO A 90 -10.57 -12.40 0.65
N GLU A 91 -10.19 -13.60 0.21
CA GLU A 91 -9.22 -14.48 0.87
C GLU A 91 -7.82 -13.86 1.05
N TYR A 92 -7.43 -12.89 0.21
CA TYR A 92 -6.15 -12.20 0.32
C TYR A 92 -6.27 -10.79 0.90
N HIS A 93 -7.47 -10.22 0.87
CA HIS A 93 -7.70 -8.83 1.20
C HIS A 93 -7.38 -8.53 2.67
N THR A 94 -7.98 -9.30 3.60
CA THR A 94 -7.83 -9.07 5.04
C THR A 94 -6.37 -9.26 5.49
N GLU A 95 -5.64 -10.20 4.89
CA GLU A 95 -4.23 -10.40 5.23
C GLU A 95 -3.33 -9.29 4.69
N LEU A 96 -3.60 -8.81 3.47
CA LEU A 96 -2.82 -7.74 2.87
C LEU A 96 -3.11 -6.39 3.55
N PHE A 97 -4.36 -6.15 3.94
CA PHE A 97 -4.86 -4.89 4.51
C PHE A 97 -5.55 -5.10 5.87
N PRO A 98 -4.77 -5.26 6.96
CA PRO A 98 -5.33 -5.53 8.27
C PRO A 98 -6.25 -4.40 8.78
N ASP A 99 -5.95 -3.14 8.48
CA ASP A 99 -6.83 -2.02 8.89
C ASP A 99 -8.05 -1.84 7.96
N SER A 100 -8.18 -2.65 6.90
CA SER A 100 -9.35 -2.66 6.01
C SER A 100 -10.35 -3.79 6.29
N ILE A 101 -10.21 -4.53 7.40
CA ILE A 101 -11.08 -5.65 7.75
C ILE A 101 -12.56 -5.25 7.73
N LEU A 102 -13.39 -6.07 7.07
CA LEU A 102 -14.83 -5.82 6.99
C LEU A 102 -15.54 -6.42 8.21
N ARG A 103 -16.70 -5.84 8.58
CA ARG A 103 -17.54 -6.36 9.68
C ARG A 103 -18.03 -7.80 9.46
N THR A 104 -18.05 -8.26 8.21
CA THR A 104 -18.44 -9.60 7.79
C THR A 104 -17.29 -10.61 7.84
N GLU A 105 -16.08 -10.18 8.20
CA GLU A 105 -14.91 -11.03 8.29
C GLU A 105 -14.66 -11.41 9.75
N SER A 106 -14.25 -12.66 9.98
CA SER A 106 -14.03 -13.17 11.32
C SER A 106 -12.70 -12.67 11.87
N PRO A 107 -12.68 -12.00 13.04
CA PRO A 107 -11.43 -11.70 13.73
C PRO A 107 -10.62 -12.95 14.12
N ASN A 108 -11.20 -14.16 14.03
CA ASN A 108 -10.47 -15.40 14.34
C ASN A 108 -9.53 -15.84 13.19
N ASP A 109 -9.71 -15.32 11.97
CA ASP A 109 -8.73 -15.45 10.87
C ASP A 109 -7.53 -14.48 11.07
N PHE A 110 -7.53 -13.75 12.19
CA PHE A 110 -6.53 -12.77 12.56
C PHE A 110 -5.43 -13.41 13.42
N ILE A 111 -4.38 -13.90 12.77
CA ILE A 111 -3.15 -14.29 13.47
C ILE A 111 -2.24 -13.06 13.56
N GLU A 112 -2.17 -12.46 14.75
CA GLU A 112 -1.59 -11.12 15.03
C GLU A 112 -0.10 -10.98 14.66
N ASN A 113 0.64 -12.10 14.55
CA ASN A 113 2.10 -12.11 14.51
C ASN A 113 2.77 -12.25 13.12
N LYS A 114 2.04 -12.10 11.99
CA LYS A 114 2.71 -12.14 10.67
C LYS A 114 3.43 -10.81 10.34
N PRO A 115 4.73 -10.82 9.96
CA PRO A 115 5.51 -9.59 9.69
C PRO A 115 4.95 -8.72 8.56
N ASN A 116 4.33 -9.34 7.56
CA ASN A 116 3.75 -8.70 6.38
C ASN A 116 2.58 -7.76 6.74
N ARG A 117 1.79 -8.04 7.79
CA ARG A 117 0.61 -7.24 8.16
C ARG A 117 0.97 -5.80 8.52
N ASN A 118 2.01 -5.63 9.33
CA ASN A 118 2.45 -4.33 9.87
C ASN A 118 3.44 -3.56 8.97
N ALA A 119 3.73 -4.06 7.78
CA ALA A 119 4.59 -3.40 6.81
C ALA A 119 3.78 -2.34 6.04
N ILE A 120 4.33 -1.14 5.86
CA ILE A 120 3.73 -0.13 4.98
C ILE A 120 3.95 -0.54 3.52
N SER A 121 5.17 -0.98 3.18
CA SER A 121 5.47 -1.52 1.85
C SER A 121 4.96 -2.96 1.73
N LYS A 122 4.15 -3.20 0.70
CA LYS A 122 3.41 -4.43 0.43
C LYS A 122 3.72 -4.91 -1.00
N VAL A 123 3.45 -6.19 -1.23
CA VAL A 123 3.58 -6.84 -2.55
C VAL A 123 2.22 -7.28 -3.05
N TYR A 124 1.86 -6.85 -4.26
CA TYR A 124 0.73 -7.35 -5.01
C TYR A 124 1.22 -8.16 -6.22
N ILE A 125 0.70 -9.37 -6.38
CA ILE A 125 1.07 -10.28 -7.46
C ILE A 125 -0.04 -10.28 -8.49
N SER A 126 0.29 -9.98 -9.74
CA SER A 126 -0.71 -9.85 -10.81
C SER A 126 -0.35 -10.66 -12.05
N ARG A 127 -1.38 -11.03 -12.81
CA ARG A 127 -1.29 -11.57 -14.17
C ARG A 127 -2.09 -10.74 -15.17
N SER A 128 -2.43 -9.50 -14.79
CA SER A 128 -3.13 -8.59 -15.68
C SER A 128 -2.35 -8.41 -17.00
N PHE A 129 -3.09 -8.19 -18.07
CA PHE A 129 -2.52 -7.77 -19.35
C PHE A 129 -1.93 -6.36 -19.25
N GLU A 130 -2.56 -5.49 -18.47
CA GLU A 130 -2.01 -4.19 -18.13
C GLU A 130 -0.88 -4.37 -17.11
N ARG A 131 0.33 -3.92 -17.49
CA ARG A 131 1.55 -4.03 -16.69
C ARG A 131 2.34 -2.72 -16.62
N ASP A 132 1.90 -1.68 -17.32
CA ASP A 132 2.58 -0.39 -17.45
C ASP A 132 2.29 0.54 -16.27
N LEU A 133 2.27 -0.01 -15.06
CA LEU A 133 2.24 0.77 -13.83
C LEU A 133 3.60 1.45 -13.64
N LYS A 134 3.58 2.67 -13.13
CA LYS A 134 4.77 3.50 -12.86
C LYS A 134 4.83 3.87 -11.39
N VAL A 135 6.02 4.19 -10.94
CA VAL A 135 6.23 4.72 -9.58
C VAL A 135 5.38 5.98 -9.40
N GLY A 136 4.69 6.07 -8.28
CA GLY A 136 3.79 7.17 -7.97
C GLY A 136 2.36 7.01 -8.47
N ASP A 137 2.05 6.01 -9.30
CA ASP A 137 0.65 5.70 -9.65
C ASP A 137 -0.15 5.30 -8.40
N ILE A 138 -1.39 5.75 -8.32
CA ILE A 138 -2.30 5.45 -7.22
C ILE A 138 -3.09 4.18 -7.58
N VAL A 139 -3.18 3.25 -6.63
CA VAL A 139 -3.99 2.04 -6.74
C VAL A 139 -5.10 2.05 -5.70
N VAL A 140 -6.34 1.90 -6.16
CA VAL A 140 -7.52 1.71 -5.32
C VAL A 140 -7.89 0.24 -5.37
N PHE A 141 -7.81 -0.43 -4.22
CA PHE A 141 -8.16 -1.84 -4.10
C PHE A 141 -9.67 -2.01 -4.00
N TYR A 142 -10.20 -2.85 -4.89
CA TYR A 142 -11.59 -3.26 -4.98
C TYR A 142 -11.71 -4.73 -4.60
N ARG A 143 -12.26 -5.01 -3.42
CA ARG A 143 -12.49 -6.37 -2.94
C ARG A 143 -13.67 -6.97 -3.70
N THR A 144 -13.46 -8.14 -4.30
CA THR A 144 -14.50 -8.85 -5.06
C THR A 144 -15.54 -9.51 -4.17
N ALA A 145 -16.57 -10.09 -4.78
CA ALA A 145 -17.75 -10.61 -4.11
C ALA A 145 -17.41 -11.66 -3.04
N SER A 146 -18.15 -11.62 -1.93
CA SER A 146 -18.06 -12.59 -0.84
C SER A 146 -19.43 -12.80 -0.23
N GLY A 147 -19.88 -14.05 -0.10
CA GLY A 147 -21.12 -14.40 0.62
C GLY A 147 -22.42 -13.87 0.01
N GLY A 148 -22.42 -13.47 -1.27
CA GLY A 148 -23.62 -12.94 -1.94
C GLY A 148 -23.31 -12.22 -3.26
N SER A 149 -24.31 -11.57 -3.84
CA SER A 149 -24.19 -10.86 -5.12
C SER A 149 -23.09 -9.79 -5.08
N ALA A 150 -22.21 -9.82 -6.09
CA ALA A 150 -21.12 -8.86 -6.25
C ALA A 150 -21.61 -7.41 -6.21
N TYR A 151 -22.83 -7.16 -6.69
CA TYR A 151 -23.48 -5.86 -6.75
C TYR A 151 -23.55 -5.15 -5.38
N TYR A 152 -23.71 -5.92 -4.30
CA TYR A 152 -23.82 -5.39 -2.94
C TYR A 152 -22.61 -5.71 -2.06
N THR A 153 -21.88 -6.78 -2.34
CA THR A 153 -20.82 -7.31 -1.48
C THR A 153 -19.41 -6.91 -1.90
N SER A 154 -19.21 -6.56 -3.17
CA SER A 154 -17.91 -6.09 -3.66
C SER A 154 -17.76 -4.61 -3.34
N VAL A 155 -16.59 -4.21 -2.87
CA VAL A 155 -16.38 -2.88 -2.29
C VAL A 155 -14.99 -2.31 -2.58
N THR A 156 -14.89 -0.99 -2.75
CA THR A 156 -13.59 -0.29 -2.65
C THR A 156 -13.17 -0.16 -1.20
N THR A 157 -11.89 -0.42 -0.93
CA THR A 157 -11.39 -0.49 0.44
C THR A 157 -10.19 0.41 0.68
N THR A 158 -9.17 0.35 -0.16
CA THR A 158 -7.84 0.76 0.27
C THR A 158 -7.14 1.53 -0.83
N ILE A 159 -6.40 2.57 -0.46
CA ILE A 159 -5.50 3.30 -1.34
C ILE A 159 -4.06 2.88 -1.07
N GLY A 160 -3.32 2.65 -2.14
CA GLY A 160 -1.88 2.57 -2.11
C GLY A 160 -1.24 3.38 -3.24
N VAL A 161 0.07 3.49 -3.19
CA VAL A 161 0.90 4.12 -4.23
C VAL A 161 1.98 3.17 -4.69
N VAL A 162 2.15 3.05 -6.00
CA VAL A 162 3.14 2.16 -6.61
C VAL A 162 4.54 2.65 -6.27
N GLN A 163 5.33 1.76 -5.68
CA GLN A 163 6.73 2.00 -5.34
C GLN A 163 7.67 1.45 -6.43
N SER A 164 7.37 0.27 -6.98
CA SER A 164 8.10 -0.31 -8.11
C SER A 164 7.33 -1.47 -8.74
N VAL A 165 7.67 -1.80 -9.99
CA VAL A 165 7.01 -2.85 -10.76
C VAL A 165 8.08 -3.74 -11.39
N VAL A 166 7.94 -5.06 -11.24
CA VAL A 166 8.89 -6.05 -11.75
C VAL A 166 8.14 -7.04 -12.65
N THR A 167 8.30 -6.90 -13.96
CA THR A 167 7.58 -7.68 -14.98
C THR A 167 8.38 -8.82 -15.60
N ASN A 168 9.68 -8.62 -15.81
CA ASN A 168 10.56 -9.56 -16.50
C ASN A 168 11.29 -10.47 -15.52
N ILE A 169 10.52 -11.28 -14.78
CA ILE A 169 11.05 -12.21 -13.79
C ILE A 169 11.58 -13.45 -14.53
N GLY A 170 12.86 -13.76 -14.36
CA GLY A 170 13.57 -14.78 -15.13
C GLY A 170 13.40 -16.19 -14.60
N SER A 171 13.10 -16.37 -13.31
CA SER A 171 12.93 -17.70 -12.71
C SER A 171 11.92 -17.73 -11.56
N GLU A 172 11.51 -18.95 -11.19
CA GLU A 172 10.66 -19.19 -10.03
C GLU A 172 11.34 -18.73 -8.73
N GLU A 173 12.64 -18.98 -8.61
CA GLU A 173 13.43 -18.62 -7.44
C GLU A 173 13.49 -17.10 -7.28
N GLN A 174 13.72 -16.38 -8.38
CA GLN A 174 13.71 -14.92 -8.39
C GLN A 174 12.32 -14.38 -8.01
N PHE A 175 11.25 -14.99 -8.50
CA PHE A 175 9.87 -14.62 -8.13
C PHE A 175 9.61 -14.79 -6.64
N VAL A 176 10.01 -15.94 -6.08
CA VAL A 176 9.86 -16.23 -4.65
C VAL A 176 10.66 -15.24 -3.82
N GLU A 177 11.91 -14.94 -4.19
CA GLU A 177 12.76 -13.99 -3.47
C GLU A 177 12.15 -12.59 -3.43
N LEU A 178 11.61 -12.10 -4.55
CA LEU A 178 10.94 -10.80 -4.64
C LEU A 178 9.72 -10.70 -3.70
N CYS A 179 9.00 -11.81 -3.49
CA CYS A 179 7.74 -11.82 -2.75
C CYS A 179 7.89 -12.23 -1.27
N ARG A 180 8.88 -13.06 -0.92
CA ARG A 180 8.97 -13.81 0.35
C ARG A 180 8.79 -12.95 1.60
N LYS A 181 9.37 -11.74 1.64
CA LYS A 181 9.35 -10.89 2.85
C LYS A 181 8.09 -10.05 3.02
N ARG A 182 7.34 -9.80 1.95
CA ARG A 182 6.28 -8.76 1.91
C ARG A 182 4.94 -9.23 1.33
N SER A 183 4.86 -10.46 0.84
CA SER A 183 3.62 -11.05 0.32
C SER A 183 2.80 -11.76 1.42
N VAL A 184 1.54 -12.06 1.10
CA VAL A 184 0.64 -12.86 1.96
C VAL A 184 0.80 -14.37 1.75
N PHE A 185 1.59 -14.76 0.75
CA PHE A 185 1.74 -16.14 0.31
C PHE A 185 2.95 -16.81 0.94
N SER A 186 2.81 -18.09 1.25
CA SER A 186 3.94 -18.96 1.53
C SER A 186 4.78 -19.22 0.27
N ASP A 187 6.05 -19.59 0.45
CA ASP A 187 6.95 -19.98 -0.64
C ASP A 187 6.30 -21.04 -1.57
N ASN A 188 5.56 -22.02 -1.02
CA ASN A 188 4.89 -23.04 -1.81
C ASN A 188 3.72 -22.49 -2.64
N GLU A 189 2.95 -21.55 -2.09
CA GLU A 189 1.89 -20.87 -2.84
C GLU A 189 2.47 -19.99 -3.95
N LEU A 190 3.56 -19.27 -3.68
CA LEU A 190 4.26 -18.48 -4.69
C LEU A 190 4.71 -19.36 -5.87
N ARG A 191 5.26 -20.55 -5.61
CA ARG A 191 5.61 -21.51 -6.67
C ARG A 191 4.39 -22.00 -7.45
N LYS A 192 3.29 -22.32 -6.76
CA LYS A 192 2.03 -22.71 -7.43
C LYS A 192 1.53 -21.59 -8.32
N TYR A 193 1.56 -20.35 -7.84
CA TYR A 193 1.23 -19.18 -8.63
C TYR A 193 2.14 -19.09 -9.85
N TRP A 194 3.46 -19.10 -9.68
CA TRP A 194 4.40 -19.02 -10.78
C TRP A 194 4.08 -20.02 -11.90
N ASN A 195 3.75 -21.27 -11.53
CA ASN A 195 3.49 -22.37 -12.47
C ASN A 195 2.05 -22.48 -12.98
N LEU A 196 1.10 -21.72 -12.44
CA LEU A 196 -0.32 -21.82 -12.79
C LEU A 196 -0.59 -21.64 -14.30
N ARG A 197 0.09 -20.68 -14.93
CA ARG A 197 0.01 -20.43 -16.37
C ARG A 197 1.37 -19.99 -16.89
N THR A 198 2.05 -20.89 -17.59
CA THR A 198 3.39 -20.64 -18.13
C THR A 198 3.39 -19.60 -19.24
N ASN A 199 2.31 -19.52 -20.03
CA ASN A 199 2.15 -18.56 -21.13
C ASN A 199 1.81 -17.13 -20.67
N ASN A 200 1.47 -16.95 -19.38
CA ASN A 200 1.21 -15.64 -18.78
C ASN A 200 1.81 -15.62 -17.37
N ARG A 201 3.14 -15.47 -17.30
CA ARG A 201 3.87 -15.40 -16.03
C ARG A 201 3.45 -14.18 -15.22
N PRO A 202 3.34 -14.31 -13.88
CA PRO A 202 2.98 -13.20 -13.02
C PRO A 202 4.08 -12.13 -12.98
N PHE A 203 3.67 -10.93 -12.61
CA PHE A 203 4.55 -9.83 -12.28
C PHE A 203 4.26 -9.30 -10.87
N VAL A 204 5.20 -8.54 -10.33
CA VAL A 204 5.15 -8.03 -8.96
C VAL A 204 4.99 -6.52 -8.98
N VAL A 205 4.03 -6.02 -8.20
CA VAL A 205 3.83 -4.60 -7.93
C VAL A 205 4.14 -4.38 -6.45
N ASN A 206 5.23 -3.69 -6.17
CA ASN A 206 5.52 -3.17 -4.83
C ASN A 206 4.78 -1.85 -4.68
N PHE A 207 4.07 -1.68 -3.57
CA PHE A 207 3.30 -0.48 -3.29
C PHE A 207 3.36 -0.13 -1.81
N LEU A 208 3.15 1.14 -1.49
CA LEU A 208 2.95 1.58 -0.11
C LEU A 208 1.46 1.57 0.19
N TYR A 209 1.07 0.89 1.27
CA TYR A 209 -0.28 0.94 1.80
C TYR A 209 -0.46 2.25 2.56
N VAL A 210 -1.32 3.14 2.03
CA VAL A 210 -1.43 4.53 2.48
C VAL A 210 -2.63 4.72 3.38
N TYR A 211 -3.82 4.31 2.91
CA TYR A 211 -5.05 4.64 3.61
C TYR A 211 -6.15 3.61 3.38
N SER A 212 -6.92 3.35 4.44
CA SER A 212 -8.11 2.51 4.40
C SER A 212 -9.34 3.39 4.53
N PHE A 213 -10.26 3.32 3.56
CA PHE A 213 -11.50 4.08 3.58
C PHE A 213 -12.35 3.83 4.85
N PRO A 214 -12.84 4.87 5.55
CA PRO A 214 -13.76 4.68 6.66
C PRO A 214 -15.06 4.02 6.21
N LYS A 215 -15.58 4.45 5.05
CA LYS A 215 -16.80 3.92 4.44
C LYS A 215 -16.49 3.25 3.10
N ARG A 216 -16.97 2.02 2.94
CA ARG A 216 -16.67 1.19 1.77
C ARG A 216 -17.74 1.36 0.69
N MET A 217 -17.36 1.81 -0.50
CA MET A 217 -18.31 1.97 -1.60
C MET A 217 -18.52 0.65 -2.31
N ASN A 218 -19.77 0.18 -2.39
CA ASN A 218 -20.09 -1.07 -3.06
C ASN A 218 -20.26 -0.91 -4.58
N LEU A 219 -20.29 -2.02 -5.31
CA LEU A 219 -20.42 -1.99 -6.77
C LEU A 219 -21.67 -1.23 -7.25
N LYS A 220 -22.82 -1.38 -6.57
CA LYS A 220 -24.01 -0.57 -6.84
C LYS A 220 -23.69 0.92 -6.85
N PHE A 221 -23.05 1.43 -5.80
CA PHE A 221 -22.65 2.82 -5.74
C PHE A 221 -21.70 3.19 -6.90
N LEU A 222 -20.70 2.35 -7.19
CA LEU A 222 -19.74 2.63 -8.26
C LEU A 222 -20.43 2.73 -9.63
N ILE A 223 -21.47 1.95 -9.87
CA ILE A 223 -22.28 2.01 -11.09
C ILE A 223 -23.15 3.28 -11.10
N ASP A 224 -23.89 3.51 -10.01
CA ASP A 224 -24.78 4.67 -9.87
C ASP A 224 -24.01 6.00 -10.01
N ALA A 225 -22.74 6.04 -9.56
CA ALA A 225 -21.86 7.20 -9.64
C ALA A 225 -21.10 7.33 -10.97
N GLY A 226 -21.22 6.35 -11.87
CA GLY A 226 -20.50 6.33 -13.17
C GLY A 226 -19.00 6.05 -13.06
N VAL A 227 -18.54 5.46 -11.94
CA VAL A 227 -17.16 4.98 -11.78
C VAL A 227 -16.95 3.71 -12.59
N ILE A 228 -17.94 2.82 -12.62
CA ILE A 228 -17.97 1.61 -13.44
C ILE A 228 -19.25 1.66 -14.29
N GLN A 229 -19.18 1.28 -15.57
CA GLN A 229 -20.34 1.37 -16.46
C GLN A 229 -21.41 0.31 -16.13
N SER A 230 -20.99 -0.93 -15.86
CA SER A 230 -21.89 -2.03 -15.52
C SER A 230 -21.22 -3.11 -14.70
N THR A 231 -21.98 -4.13 -14.28
CA THR A 231 -21.42 -5.32 -13.63
C THR A 231 -20.46 -6.12 -14.52
N GLU A 232 -20.52 -5.95 -15.84
CA GLU A 232 -19.64 -6.63 -16.79
C GLU A 232 -18.27 -5.93 -16.93
N ASP A 233 -18.23 -4.64 -16.61
CA ASP A 233 -17.05 -3.76 -16.70
C ASP A 233 -16.22 -3.74 -15.41
N VAL A 234 -16.52 -4.63 -14.47
CA VAL A 234 -15.74 -4.77 -13.24
C VAL A 234 -14.29 -5.15 -13.60
N PRO A 235 -13.28 -4.46 -13.02
CA PRO A 235 -11.88 -4.69 -13.38
C PRO A 235 -11.46 -6.16 -13.19
N ARG A 236 -10.85 -6.74 -14.23
CA ARG A 236 -10.20 -8.06 -14.19
C ARG A 236 -8.70 -7.99 -13.90
N GLY A 237 -8.18 -6.78 -13.74
CA GLY A 237 -6.78 -6.44 -13.52
C GLY A 237 -6.66 -4.94 -13.23
N PHE A 238 -5.58 -4.30 -13.64
CA PHE A 238 -5.44 -2.86 -13.47
C PHE A 238 -6.32 -2.14 -14.50
N ALA A 239 -7.32 -1.40 -14.03
CA ALA A 239 -8.18 -0.56 -14.87
C ALA A 239 -7.94 0.91 -14.50
N GLN A 240 -7.49 1.72 -15.45
CA GLN A 240 -7.28 3.15 -15.20
C GLN A 240 -8.64 3.84 -15.00
N ILE A 241 -8.72 4.72 -14.00
CA ILE A 241 -9.89 5.56 -13.72
C ILE A 241 -9.51 7.04 -13.86
N SER A 242 -10.49 7.87 -14.19
CA SER A 242 -10.30 9.32 -14.27
C SER A 242 -10.24 9.96 -12.88
N ASP A 243 -9.76 11.20 -12.83
CA ASP A 243 -9.70 11.99 -11.60
C ASP A 243 -11.10 12.24 -11.03
N GLU A 244 -12.08 12.47 -11.91
CA GLU A 244 -13.48 12.62 -11.52
C GLU A 244 -14.02 11.33 -10.86
N GLN A 245 -13.73 10.17 -11.46
CA GLN A 245 -14.14 8.88 -10.90
C GLN A 245 -13.47 8.61 -9.55
N PHE A 246 -12.19 8.94 -9.43
CA PHE A 246 -11.45 8.81 -8.18
C PHE A 246 -12.00 9.73 -7.08
N ASN A 247 -12.27 11.00 -7.40
CA ASN A 247 -12.84 11.97 -6.44
C ASN A 247 -14.22 11.52 -5.93
N LYS A 248 -15.08 10.97 -6.80
CA LYS A 248 -16.37 10.39 -6.39
C LYS A 248 -16.20 9.26 -5.36
N ILE A 249 -15.19 8.41 -5.51
CA ILE A 249 -14.86 7.37 -4.52
C ILE A 249 -14.45 8.00 -3.21
N LEU A 250 -13.53 8.97 -3.24
CA LEU A 250 -12.99 9.62 -2.03
C LEU A 250 -14.07 10.32 -1.21
N GLU A 251 -14.84 11.21 -1.83
CA GLU A 251 -15.90 11.98 -1.19
C GLU A 251 -16.92 11.08 -0.52
N SER A 252 -17.33 10.02 -1.22
CA SER A 252 -18.37 9.11 -0.74
C SER A 252 -17.86 8.12 0.31
N SER A 253 -16.56 7.88 0.33
CA SER A 253 -15.87 7.03 1.30
C SER A 253 -15.53 7.71 2.63
N GLU A 254 -15.83 9.01 2.75
CA GLU A 254 -15.46 9.86 3.91
C GLU A 254 -13.94 9.82 4.17
N ALA A 255 -13.14 9.74 3.09
CA ALA A 255 -11.69 9.71 3.19
C ALA A 255 -11.13 11.05 3.68
N ASP A 256 -10.02 10.99 4.42
CA ASP A 256 -9.28 12.19 4.81
C ASP A 256 -8.62 12.82 3.57
N GLY A 257 -9.18 13.93 3.07
CA GLY A 257 -8.66 14.60 1.87
C GLY A 257 -7.22 15.11 2.01
N ARG A 258 -6.70 15.28 3.25
CA ARG A 258 -5.36 15.84 3.51
C ARG A 258 -4.22 14.94 3.02
N ILE A 259 -4.48 13.66 2.78
CA ILE A 259 -3.48 12.74 2.23
C ILE A 259 -3.27 12.91 0.72
N ILE A 260 -4.13 13.69 0.04
CA ILE A 260 -4.02 13.96 -1.39
C ILE A 260 -3.72 15.44 -1.59
N ILE A 261 -2.65 15.73 -2.32
CA ILE A 261 -2.09 17.08 -2.49
C ILE A 261 -2.02 17.41 -3.97
N ASP A 262 -2.35 18.66 -4.31
CA ASP A 262 -2.22 19.25 -5.64
C ASP A 262 -0.81 19.77 -5.95
#